data_AF-A0A254TDQ8-F1
#
_entry.id   AF-A0A254TDQ8-F1
#
_cell.length_a   1.000
_cell.length_b   1.000
_cell.length_c   1.000
_cell.angle_alpha   90.00
_cell.angle_beta   90.00
_cell.angle_gamma   90.00
#
_symmetry.space_group_name_H-M   'P 1'
#
loop_
_entity.id
_entity.type
_entity.pdbx_description
1 polymer ?
#
loop_
_entity_poly.entity_id
_entity_poly.type
_entity_poly.pdbx_seq_one_letter_code
_entity_poly.pdbx_strand_id
1 'polypeptide(L)'
;MDRPHAGDEDSRERPGLVAGLAGIARNAFGLLLSRIELAALELGEMRDNLARLLFIGALGIVAILFALGAWTALVVVLAWDTMGWKILLAVAVFYTLLAIAILRHARSFLAQDKLALSATMAELRKDRDALM
;
A
#
# COMPACT_ATOMS: atom_id res chain seq x y z
N MET A 1 32.85 22.74 -78.26
CA MET A 1 31.60 23.39 -77.86
C MET A 1 30.55 22.31 -77.65
N ASP A 2 30.57 21.58 -76.54
CA ASP A 2 30.28 21.97 -75.14
C ASP A 2 28.81 21.72 -74.79
N ARG A 3 28.62 20.84 -73.80
CA ARG A 3 27.35 20.45 -73.17
C ARG A 3 26.78 21.62 -72.35
N PRO A 4 25.51 21.55 -71.94
CA PRO A 4 25.33 21.05 -70.57
C PRO A 4 24.18 20.06 -70.44
N HIS A 5 24.48 18.94 -69.76
CA HIS A 5 23.48 18.23 -68.98
C HIS A 5 23.15 19.14 -67.79
N ALA A 6 22.01 19.80 -67.82
CA ALA A 6 21.41 20.36 -66.63
C ALA A 6 20.96 19.17 -65.78
N GLY A 7 21.77 18.83 -64.77
CA GLY A 7 21.20 18.25 -63.57
C GLY A 7 20.38 19.34 -62.91
N ASP A 8 19.25 18.97 -62.35
CA ASP A 8 18.73 19.63 -61.16
C ASP A 8 18.03 18.56 -60.31
N GLU A 9 18.80 18.10 -59.32
CA GLU A 9 18.38 17.92 -57.93
C GLU A 9 17.19 16.96 -57.73
N ASP A 10 17.44 15.65 -57.60
CA ASP A 10 17.66 15.03 -56.28
C ASP A 10 16.89 15.75 -55.17
N SER A 11 15.56 15.83 -55.32
CA SER A 11 14.65 16.05 -54.22
C SER A 11 14.67 14.82 -53.32
N ARG A 12 15.81 14.62 -52.63
CA ARG A 12 15.90 13.86 -51.38
C ARG A 12 15.15 14.65 -50.34
N GLU A 13 13.83 14.67 -50.48
CA GLU A 13 12.93 14.99 -49.39
C GLU A 13 13.31 14.10 -48.25
N ARG A 14 13.89 14.68 -47.20
CA ARG A 14 14.42 13.99 -46.02
C ARG A 14 13.29 13.19 -45.35
N PRO A 15 13.15 11.86 -45.57
CA PRO A 15 12.09 11.09 -44.95
C PRO A 15 12.50 10.63 -43.53
N GLY A 16 13.72 10.94 -43.09
CA GLY A 16 14.36 10.26 -41.96
C GLY A 16 14.05 10.79 -40.56
N LEU A 17 13.83 12.11 -40.37
CA LEU A 17 13.68 12.67 -39.02
C LEU A 17 12.27 12.49 -38.46
N VAL A 18 11.24 12.82 -39.24
CA VAL A 18 9.84 12.72 -38.78
C VAL A 18 9.44 11.25 -38.61
N ALA A 19 9.87 10.38 -39.53
CA ALA A 19 9.70 8.94 -39.39
C ALA A 19 10.49 8.37 -38.19
N GLY A 20 11.70 8.87 -37.94
CA GLY A 20 12.50 8.51 -36.76
C GLY A 20 11.82 8.91 -35.44
N LEU A 21 11.28 10.13 -35.37
CA LEU A 21 10.56 10.63 -34.20
C LEU A 21 9.26 9.84 -33.95
N ALA A 22 8.52 9.51 -35.01
CA ALA A 22 7.33 8.67 -34.93
C ALA A 22 7.66 7.22 -34.47
N GLY A 23 8.81 6.69 -34.91
CA GLY A 23 9.32 5.39 -34.46
C GLY A 23 9.71 5.38 -32.98
N ILE A 24 10.41 6.42 -32.52
CA ILE A 24 10.77 6.59 -31.10
C ILE A 24 9.53 6.74 -30.24
N ALA A 25 8.55 7.53 -30.67
CA ALA A 25 7.28 7.69 -29.96
C ALA A 25 6.55 6.35 -29.81
N ARG A 26 6.41 5.57 -30.89
CA ARG A 26 5.79 4.23 -30.83
C ARG A 26 6.52 3.29 -29.87
N ASN A 27 7.84 3.30 -29.89
CA ASN A 27 8.64 2.48 -28.98
C ASN A 27 8.47 2.92 -27.52
N ALA A 28 8.49 4.23 -27.26
CA ALA A 28 8.25 4.78 -25.93
C ALA A 28 6.86 4.43 -25.39
N PHE A 29 5.82 4.53 -26.24
CA PHE A 29 4.47 4.09 -25.88
C PHE A 29 4.38 2.59 -25.59
N GLY A 30 5.05 1.75 -26.39
CA GLY A 30 5.11 0.30 -26.14
C GLY A 30 5.80 -0.05 -24.83
N LEU A 31 6.91 0.63 -24.50
CA LEU A 31 7.62 0.47 -23.23
C LEU A 31 6.78 0.92 -22.03
N LEU A 32 6.07 2.05 -22.15
CA LEU A 32 5.17 2.53 -21.11
C LEU A 32 4.01 1.57 -20.85
N LEU A 33 3.39 1.05 -21.93
CA LEU A 33 2.30 0.07 -21.81
C LEU A 33 2.77 -1.20 -21.09
N SER A 34 3.95 -1.72 -21.46
CA SER A 34 4.54 -2.88 -20.81
C SER A 34 4.84 -2.65 -19.33
N ARG A 35 5.31 -1.46 -18.94
CA ARG A 35 5.53 -1.08 -17.53
C ARG A 35 4.21 -1.02 -16.75
N ILE A 36 3.15 -0.51 -17.36
CA ILE A 36 1.81 -0.45 -16.74
C ILE A 36 1.25 -1.87 -16.58
N GLU A 37 1.38 -2.73 -17.58
CA GLU A 37 0.98 -4.14 -17.50
C GLU A 37 1.71 -4.87 -16.37
N LEU A 38 3.03 -4.66 -16.25
CA LEU A 38 3.83 -5.24 -15.19
C LEU A 38 3.40 -4.70 -13.80
N ALA A 39 3.23 -3.38 -13.66
CA ALA A 39 2.78 -2.76 -12.42
C ALA A 39 1.38 -3.23 -12.01
N ALA A 40 0.47 -3.42 -12.97
CA ALA A 40 -0.86 -3.94 -12.72
C ALA A 40 -0.83 -5.41 -12.24
N LEU A 41 0.08 -6.22 -12.80
CA LEU A 41 0.34 -7.60 -12.36
C LEU A 41 0.92 -7.65 -10.95
N GLU A 42 1.97 -6.87 -10.68
CA GLU A 42 2.62 -6.79 -9.37
C GLU A 42 1.64 -6.29 -8.29
N LEU A 43 0.81 -5.29 -8.59
CA LEU A 43 -0.26 -4.83 -7.69
C LEU A 43 -1.31 -5.92 -7.44
N GLY A 44 -1.65 -6.72 -8.46
CA GLY A 44 -2.54 -7.87 -8.31
C GLY A 44 -1.98 -8.91 -7.35
N GLU A 45 -0.69 -9.23 -7.49
CA GLU A 45 0.02 -10.17 -6.62
C GLU A 45 0.17 -9.64 -5.19
N MET A 46 0.50 -8.35 -5.03
CA MET A 46 0.53 -7.69 -3.72
C MET A 46 -0.84 -7.74 -3.04
N ARG A 47 -1.93 -7.53 -3.79
CA ARG A 47 -3.30 -7.62 -3.25
C ARG A 47 -3.62 -9.02 -2.76
N ASP A 48 -3.29 -10.05 -3.52
CA ASP A 48 -3.59 -11.43 -3.16
C ASP A 48 -2.73 -11.89 -1.97
N ASN A 49 -1.46 -11.50 -1.93
CA ASN A 49 -0.59 -11.75 -0.79
C ASN A 49 -1.06 -11.00 0.47
N LEU A 50 -1.51 -9.75 0.33
CA LEU A 50 -2.07 -8.98 1.45
C LEU A 50 -3.38 -9.60 1.94
N ALA A 51 -4.27 -10.02 1.04
CA ALA A 51 -5.51 -10.72 1.38
C ALA A 51 -5.22 -12.03 2.12
N ARG A 52 -4.21 -12.80 1.66
CA ARG A 52 -3.76 -14.03 2.33
C ARG A 52 -3.19 -13.74 3.71
N LEU A 53 -2.37 -12.71 3.86
CA LEU A 53 -1.82 -12.30 5.15
C LEU A 53 -2.91 -11.81 6.11
N LEU A 54 -3.88 -11.04 5.63
CA LEU A 54 -5.06 -10.62 6.40
C LEU A 54 -5.89 -11.82 6.86
N PHE A 55 -6.10 -12.81 5.99
CA PHE A 55 -6.86 -14.01 6.33
C PHE A 55 -6.13 -14.85 7.40
N ILE A 56 -4.85 -15.14 7.21
CA ILE A 56 -4.04 -15.89 8.18
C ILE A 56 -3.90 -15.10 9.48
N GLY A 57 -3.69 -13.79 9.39
CA GLY A 57 -3.62 -12.88 10.53
C GLY A 57 -4.93 -12.86 11.33
N ALA A 58 -6.08 -12.76 10.65
CA ALA A 58 -7.39 -12.82 11.29
C ALA A 58 -7.62 -14.16 11.99
N LEU A 59 -7.28 -15.28 11.34
CA LEU A 59 -7.38 -16.61 11.95
C LEU A 59 -6.46 -16.74 13.16
N GLY A 60 -5.24 -16.20 13.07
CA GLY A 60 -4.29 -16.14 14.18
C GLY A 60 -4.81 -15.31 15.36
N ILE A 61 -5.39 -14.14 15.09
CA ILE A 61 -6.02 -13.28 16.12
C ILE A 61 -7.14 -14.04 16.81
N VAL A 62 -8.03 -14.71 16.06
CA VAL A 62 -9.11 -15.54 16.63
C VAL A 62 -8.53 -16.63 17.53
N ALA A 63 -7.53 -17.38 17.07
CA ALA A 63 -6.88 -18.42 17.87
C ALA A 63 -6.25 -17.87 19.15
N ILE A 64 -5.58 -16.72 19.08
CA ILE A 64 -5.00 -16.03 20.25
C ILE A 64 -6.09 -15.61 21.23
N LEU A 65 -7.22 -15.06 20.76
CA LEU A 65 -8.33 -14.67 21.62
C LEU A 65 -8.94 -15.87 22.34
N PHE A 66 -9.13 -16.99 21.64
CA PHE A 66 -9.58 -18.24 22.26
C PHE A 66 -8.59 -18.76 23.30
N ALA A 67 -7.28 -18.77 22.98
CA ALA A 67 -6.24 -19.16 23.92
C ALA A 67 -6.25 -18.25 25.16
N LEU A 68 -6.28 -16.93 24.98
CA LEU A 68 -6.32 -15.96 26.06
C LEU A 68 -7.56 -16.15 26.96
N GLY A 69 -8.72 -16.40 26.37
CA GLY A 69 -9.95 -16.72 27.09
C GLY A 69 -9.84 -18.02 27.90
N ALA A 70 -9.30 -19.08 27.29
CA ALA A 70 -9.09 -20.36 27.96
C ALA A 70 -8.10 -20.25 29.14
N TRP A 71 -6.98 -19.55 28.95
CA TRP A 71 -6.01 -19.27 30.02
C TRP A 71 -6.63 -18.44 31.15
N THR A 72 -7.44 -17.44 30.81
CA THR A 72 -8.17 -16.64 31.81
C THR A 72 -9.12 -17.51 32.63
N ALA A 73 -9.91 -18.34 31.96
CA ALA A 73 -10.83 -19.27 32.62
C ALA A 73 -10.07 -20.24 33.53
N LEU A 74 -8.94 -20.78 33.07
CA LEU A 74 -8.08 -21.65 33.87
C LEU A 74 -7.61 -20.94 35.16
N VAL A 75 -7.11 -19.69 35.04
CA VAL A 75 -6.69 -18.89 36.20
C VAL A 75 -7.85 -18.65 37.16
N VAL A 76 -9.03 -18.31 36.64
CA VAL A 76 -10.23 -18.08 37.46
C VAL A 76 -10.62 -19.35 38.23
N VAL A 77 -10.65 -20.51 37.56
CA VAL A 77 -10.98 -21.80 38.19
C VAL A 77 -9.96 -22.16 39.27
N LEU A 78 -8.66 -22.07 38.96
CA LEU A 78 -7.60 -22.39 39.94
C LEU A 78 -7.61 -21.47 41.16
N ALA A 79 -7.92 -20.19 40.96
CA ALA A 79 -7.96 -19.21 42.05
C ALA A 79 -9.33 -19.14 42.77
N TRP A 80 -10.35 -19.84 42.27
CA TRP A 80 -11.72 -19.70 42.74
C TRP A 80 -11.87 -20.02 44.22
N ASP A 81 -11.29 -21.12 44.70
CA ASP A 81 -11.44 -21.53 46.10
C ASP A 81 -10.75 -20.55 47.08
N THR A 82 -9.72 -19.84 46.61
CA THR A 82 -8.95 -18.90 47.45
C THR A 82 -9.52 -17.48 47.43
N MET A 83 -10.00 -17.01 46.28
CA MET A 83 -10.44 -15.63 46.10
C MET A 83 -11.94 -15.47 45.86
N GLY A 84 -12.64 -16.52 45.44
CA GLY A 84 -14.04 -16.49 45.03
C GLY A 84 -14.28 -15.40 43.98
N TRP A 85 -15.31 -14.57 44.19
CA TRP A 85 -15.66 -13.48 43.27
C TRP A 85 -14.54 -12.43 43.08
N LYS A 86 -13.57 -12.31 44.00
CA LYS A 86 -12.51 -11.30 43.91
C LYS A 86 -11.61 -11.51 42.68
N ILE A 87 -11.41 -12.75 42.23
CA ILE A 87 -10.61 -13.02 41.02
C ILE A 87 -11.29 -12.45 39.77
N LEU A 88 -12.63 -12.49 39.71
CA LEU A 88 -13.38 -11.91 38.60
C LEU A 88 -13.19 -10.40 38.54
N LEU A 89 -13.20 -9.72 39.70
CA LEU A 89 -12.93 -8.28 39.77
C LEU A 89 -11.48 -7.98 39.34
N ALA A 90 -10.50 -8.77 39.80
CA ALA A 90 -9.10 -8.60 39.42
C ALA A 90 -8.89 -8.75 37.90
N VAL A 91 -9.50 -9.79 37.30
CA VAL A 91 -9.48 -10.02 35.85
C VAL A 91 -10.17 -8.89 35.09
N ALA A 92 -11.33 -8.42 35.57
CA ALA A 92 -12.05 -7.31 34.96
C ALA A 92 -11.23 -6.00 34.98
N VAL A 93 -10.58 -5.69 36.09
CA VAL A 93 -9.70 -4.53 36.21
C VAL A 93 -8.50 -4.67 35.28
N PHE A 94 -7.86 -5.84 35.24
CA PHE A 94 -6.73 -6.11 34.35
C PHE A 94 -7.09 -5.89 32.87
N TYR A 95 -8.18 -6.49 32.40
CA TYR A 95 -8.61 -6.31 31.01
C TYR A 95 -9.05 -4.87 30.69
N THR A 96 -9.65 -4.17 31.65
CA THR A 96 -10.01 -2.75 31.50
C THR A 96 -8.76 -1.88 31.32
N LEU A 97 -7.74 -2.08 32.16
CA LEU A 97 -6.48 -1.36 32.05
C LEU A 97 -5.76 -1.68 30.74
N LEU A 98 -5.76 -2.94 30.33
CA LEU A 98 -5.18 -3.38 29.07
C LEU A 98 -5.89 -2.71 27.87
N ALA A 99 -7.22 -2.66 27.86
CA ALA A 99 -8.00 -2.00 26.83
C ALA A 99 -7.72 -0.48 26.77
N ILE A 100 -7.62 0.19 27.92
CA ILE A 100 -7.24 1.61 27.99
C ILE A 100 -5.82 1.82 27.44
N ALA A 101 -4.86 0.97 27.82
CA ALA A 101 -3.49 1.06 27.33
C ALA A 101 -3.42 0.91 25.81
N ILE A 102 -4.10 -0.09 25.24
CA ILE A 102 -4.19 -0.31 23.79
C ILE A 102 -4.86 0.89 23.11
N LEU A 103 -5.97 1.41 23.63
CA LEU A 103 -6.67 2.56 23.05
C LEU A 103 -5.80 3.82 23.06
N ARG A 104 -5.04 4.05 24.15
CA ARG A 104 -4.08 5.16 24.23
C ARG A 104 -2.94 4.98 23.25
N HIS A 105 -2.41 3.76 23.11
CA HIS A 105 -1.33 3.47 22.19
C HIS A 105 -1.78 3.61 20.73
N ALA A 106 -2.96 3.08 20.37
CA ALA A 106 -3.57 3.24 19.06
C ALA A 106 -3.81 4.72 18.72
N ARG A 107 -4.33 5.52 19.68
CA ARG A 107 -4.46 6.97 19.51
C ARG A 107 -3.12 7.68 19.37
N SER A 108 -2.11 7.24 20.10
CA SER A 108 -0.75 7.78 20.01
C SER A 108 -0.14 7.48 18.65
N PHE A 109 -0.29 6.26 18.11
CA PHE A 109 0.15 5.91 16.76
C PHE A 109 -0.57 6.76 15.70
N LEU A 110 -1.90 6.88 15.79
CA LEU A 110 -2.68 7.74 14.88
C LEU A 110 -2.34 9.23 15.01
N ALA A 111 -1.85 9.69 16.17
CA ALA A 111 -1.46 11.07 16.40
C ALA A 111 0.01 11.34 16.04
N GLN A 112 0.88 10.33 16.11
CA GLN A 112 2.31 10.43 15.79
C GLN A 112 2.60 10.24 14.29
N ASP A 113 1.73 9.55 13.56
CA ASP A 113 1.71 9.51 12.09
C ASP A 113 0.57 10.44 11.59
N LYS A 114 0.85 11.63 11.01
CA LYS A 114 1.36 11.71 9.63
C LYS A 114 1.18 10.38 8.90
N LEU A 115 -0.08 9.96 8.71
CA LEU A 115 -0.40 9.04 7.61
C LEU A 115 0.44 9.54 6.43
N ALA A 116 1.34 8.73 5.88
CA ALA A 116 2.11 9.16 4.70
C ALA A 116 1.16 9.73 3.63
N LEU A 117 -0.08 9.24 3.63
CA LEU A 117 -1.24 9.71 2.90
C LEU A 117 -1.74 11.12 3.27
N SER A 118 -1.75 11.56 4.54
CA SER A 118 -2.15 12.93 4.93
C SER A 118 -1.08 13.96 4.60
N ALA A 119 0.20 13.62 4.76
CA ALA A 119 1.31 14.45 4.29
C ALA A 119 1.31 14.55 2.75
N THR A 120 1.18 13.41 2.04
CA THR A 120 1.06 13.37 0.57
C THR A 120 -0.21 14.06 0.07
N MET A 121 -1.34 13.95 0.77
CA MET A 121 -2.57 14.69 0.44
C MET A 121 -2.43 16.20 0.66
N ALA A 122 -1.64 16.62 1.64
CA ALA A 122 -1.33 18.03 1.82
C ALA A 122 -0.44 18.55 0.69
N GLU A 123 0.53 17.75 0.24
CA GLU A 123 1.40 18.06 -0.91
C GLU A 123 0.60 18.10 -2.23
N LEU A 124 -0.23 17.08 -2.50
CA LEU A 124 -1.13 17.04 -3.68
C LEU A 124 -2.13 18.19 -3.70
N ARG A 125 -2.63 18.61 -2.54
CA ARG A 125 -3.54 19.76 -2.44
C ARG A 125 -2.81 21.07 -2.74
N LYS A 126 -1.57 21.21 -2.29
CA LYS A 126 -0.72 22.36 -2.58
C LYS A 126 -0.36 22.44 -4.07
N ASP A 127 -0.07 21.32 -4.71
CA ASP A 127 0.14 21.25 -6.16
C ASP A 127 -1.15 21.59 -6.93
N ARG A 128 -2.31 21.13 -6.46
CA ARG A 128 -3.60 21.49 -7.04
C ARG A 128 -3.92 22.98 -6.89
N ASP A 129 -3.62 23.58 -5.74
CA ASP A 129 -3.85 25.01 -5.48
C ASP A 129 -2.84 25.90 -6.23
N ALA A 130 -1.69 25.36 -6.64
CA ALA A 130 -0.75 26.05 -7.52
C ALA A 130 -1.17 26.00 -9.01
N LEU A 131 -2.06 25.07 -9.36
CA LEU A 131 -2.59 24.89 -10.72
C LEU A 131 -3.95 25.60 -10.94
N MET A 132 -4.60 26.09 -9.88
CA MET A 132 -5.82 26.92 -9.93
C MET A 132 -5.51 28.38 -9.68
#